data_AF-A0A2W7RBW6-F1
#
_entry.id   AF-A0A2W7RBW6-F1
#
_cell.length_a   1.000
_cell.length_b   1.000
_cell.length_c   1.000
_cell.angle_alpha   90.00
_cell.angle_beta   90.00
_cell.angle_gamma   90.00
#
_symmetry.space_group_name_H-M   'P 1'
#
loop_
_entity.id
_entity.type
_entity.pdbx_description
1 polymer ?
#
loop_
_entity_poly.entity_id
_entity_poly.type
_entity_poly.pdbx_seq_one_letter_code
_entity_poly.pdbx_strand_id
1 'polypeptide(L)'
;MHQNHFASYLKRIMLILFLLSLPTIGWTCTCMSLTKKDVKKITKNADYVLLGTAVENVHHNDSIKATLDSEKFGIDLKFKVEKIYKGNLKTEFVFINQFETGNCIQAFRFGEKYIIVGTRIEKFENLRPFSEAVYKEDKIFETVASPPPPPIGGLTIRKMKCYNIEMELVEHWNKIAENEIVVYTNQCSSFYAESTYGKYFSK
;
A
#
# COMPACT_ATOMS: atom_id res chain seq x y z
N MET A 1 25.37 28.39 46.68
CA MET A 1 25.59 28.07 45.25
C MET A 1 25.17 26.66 44.83
N HIS A 2 24.49 25.85 45.65
CA HIS A 2 24.10 24.47 45.27
C HIS A 2 22.64 24.28 44.77
N GLN A 3 21.74 25.26 44.96
CA GLN A 3 20.32 25.10 44.59
C GLN A 3 20.06 25.13 43.07
N ASN A 4 20.91 25.80 42.28
CA ASN A 4 20.68 25.95 40.83
C ASN A 4 21.00 24.67 40.03
N HIS A 5 21.83 23.77 40.55
CA HIS A 5 22.16 22.51 39.86
C HIS A 5 21.03 21.48 39.94
N PHE A 6 20.32 21.43 41.08
CA PHE A 6 19.25 20.45 41.29
C PHE A 6 18.02 20.74 40.39
N ALA A 7 17.63 22.01 40.27
CA ALA A 7 16.52 22.42 39.41
C ALA A 7 16.79 22.15 37.91
N SER A 8 18.05 22.27 37.47
CA SER A 8 18.46 21.96 36.10
C SER A 8 18.35 20.46 35.80
N TYR A 9 18.75 19.62 36.76
CA TYR A 9 18.67 18.15 36.63
C TYR A 9 17.22 17.66 36.58
N LEU A 10 16.36 18.21 37.44
CA LEU A 10 14.94 17.85 37.49
C LEU A 10 14.21 18.22 36.19
N LYS A 11 14.52 19.37 35.59
CA LYS A 11 13.98 19.80 34.29
C LYS A 11 14.40 18.85 33.16
N ARG A 12 15.65 18.39 33.14
CA ARG A 12 16.15 17.42 32.15
C ARG A 12 15.46 16.06 32.29
N ILE A 13 15.27 15.58 33.53
CA ILE A 13 14.56 14.32 33.79
C ILE A 13 13.09 14.42 33.38
N MET A 14 12.41 15.52 33.70
CA MET A 14 11.03 15.78 33.27
C MET A 14 10.90 15.80 31.74
N LEU A 15 11.86 16.41 31.03
CA LEU A 15 11.86 16.45 29.57
C LEU A 15 12.05 15.05 28.96
N ILE A 16 12.97 14.24 29.51
CA ILE A 16 13.18 12.86 29.06
C ILE A 16 11.94 12.01 29.31
N LEU A 17 11.30 12.13 30.48
CA LEU A 17 10.06 11.43 30.79
C LEU A 17 8.91 11.86 29.86
N PHE A 18 8.80 13.16 29.55
CA PHE A 18 7.82 13.66 28.59
C PHE A 18 8.04 13.07 27.19
N LEU A 19 9.29 13.05 26.70
CA LEU A 19 9.64 12.46 25.40
C LEU A 19 9.37 10.95 25.34
N LEU A 20 9.59 10.22 26.44
CA LEU A 20 9.28 8.78 26.54
C LEU A 20 7.78 8.49 26.70
N SER A 21 7.01 9.46 27.21
CA SER A 21 5.56 9.35 27.35
C SER A 21 4.78 9.69 26.08
N LEU A 22 5.44 10.26 25.06
CA LEU A 22 4.80 10.47 23.77
C LEU A 22 4.44 9.10 23.20
N PRO A 23 3.15 8.76 23.09
CA PRO A 23 2.78 7.48 22.54
C PRO A 23 3.21 7.48 21.07
N THR A 24 4.16 6.61 20.73
CA THR A 24 4.46 6.30 19.33
C THR A 24 3.28 5.50 18.79
N ILE A 25 2.16 6.18 18.52
CA ILE A 25 1.02 5.59 17.82
C ILE A 25 1.40 5.50 16.34
N GLY A 26 2.44 4.71 16.05
CA GLY A 26 2.67 4.19 14.71
C GLY A 26 1.61 3.13 14.50
N TRP A 27 0.66 3.39 13.61
CA TRP A 27 -0.31 2.39 13.17
C TRP A 27 0.46 1.37 12.34
N THR A 28 1.09 0.40 13.00
CA THR A 28 1.80 -0.69 12.31
C THR A 28 0.77 -1.57 11.60
N CYS A 29 1.08 -2.01 10.38
CA CYS A 29 0.24 -2.99 9.71
C CYS A 29 0.31 -4.31 10.46
N THR A 30 -0.84 -4.80 10.94
CA THR A 30 -0.93 -6.12 11.58
C THR A 30 -1.64 -7.08 10.64
N CYS A 31 -0.90 -8.05 10.11
CA CYS A 31 -1.46 -9.09 9.28
C CYS A 31 -1.96 -10.25 10.15
N MET A 32 -3.14 -10.77 9.84
CA MET A 32 -3.65 -11.98 10.47
C MET A 32 -2.75 -13.18 10.12
N SER A 33 -2.39 -14.00 11.10
CA SER A 33 -1.66 -15.24 10.83
C SER A 33 -2.50 -16.15 9.94
N LEU A 34 -1.95 -16.58 8.81
CA LEU A 34 -2.67 -17.38 7.83
C LEU A 34 -2.64 -18.87 8.19
N THR A 35 -3.81 -19.50 8.17
CA THR A 35 -3.95 -20.97 8.15
C THR A 35 -4.26 -21.47 6.73
N LYS A 36 -4.15 -22.78 6.51
CA LYS A 36 -4.56 -23.40 5.22
C LYS A 36 -6.03 -23.13 4.87
N LYS A 37 -6.92 -23.00 5.87
CA LYS A 37 -8.33 -22.67 5.65
C LYS A 37 -8.49 -21.24 5.17
N ASP A 38 -7.70 -20.31 5.72
CA ASP A 38 -7.71 -18.92 5.32
C ASP A 38 -7.19 -18.75 3.90
N VAL A 39 -6.15 -19.49 3.52
CA VAL A 39 -5.59 -19.50 2.16
C VAL A 39 -6.66 -19.83 1.11
N LYS A 40 -7.51 -20.83 1.37
CA LYS A 40 -8.64 -21.14 0.48
C LYS A 40 -9.63 -19.98 0.39
N LYS A 41 -9.93 -19.31 1.52
CA LYS A 41 -10.87 -18.18 1.57
C LYS A 41 -10.33 -16.96 0.82
N ILE A 42 -9.08 -16.56 1.06
CA ILE A 42 -8.46 -15.42 0.38
C ILE A 42 -8.27 -15.70 -1.10
N THR A 43 -7.87 -16.92 -1.47
CA THR A 43 -7.79 -17.34 -2.87
C THR A 43 -9.16 -17.25 -3.53
N LYS A 44 -10.24 -17.68 -2.87
CA LYS A 44 -11.61 -17.57 -3.42
C LYS A 44 -12.02 -16.13 -3.68
N ASN A 45 -11.61 -15.18 -2.83
CA ASN A 45 -12.02 -13.78 -2.91
C ASN A 45 -11.13 -12.92 -3.81
N ALA A 46 -9.89 -13.34 -4.08
CA ALA A 46 -8.97 -12.60 -4.96
C ALA A 46 -9.35 -12.74 -6.45
N ASP A 47 -9.06 -11.75 -7.28
CA ASP A 47 -9.14 -11.93 -8.74
C ASP A 47 -7.94 -12.75 -9.24
N TYR A 48 -6.76 -12.51 -8.66
CA TYR A 48 -5.50 -13.14 -9.06
C TYR A 48 -4.74 -13.73 -7.88
N VAL A 49 -4.10 -14.88 -8.12
CA VAL A 49 -3.06 -15.45 -7.26
C VAL A 49 -1.89 -15.85 -8.15
N LEU A 50 -0.79 -15.13 -8.04
CA LEU A 50 0.34 -15.16 -8.98
C LEU A 50 1.64 -15.46 -8.23
N LEU A 51 2.49 -16.30 -8.81
CA LEU A 51 3.91 -16.39 -8.48
C LEU A 51 4.71 -15.67 -9.55
N GLY A 52 5.70 -14.91 -9.13
CA GLY A 52 6.58 -14.21 -10.05
C GLY A 52 7.65 -13.39 -9.36
N THR A 53 8.24 -12.47 -10.12
CA THR A 53 9.41 -11.68 -9.71
C THR A 53 9.18 -10.20 -9.94
N ALA A 54 9.60 -9.39 -8.97
CA ALA A 54 9.65 -7.94 -9.12
C ALA A 54 10.79 -7.52 -10.06
N VAL A 55 10.48 -6.67 -11.05
CA VAL A 55 11.43 -6.32 -12.13
C VAL A 55 11.89 -4.87 -12.03
N GLU A 56 10.96 -3.92 -12.03
CA GLU A 56 11.26 -2.48 -12.02
C GLU A 56 10.13 -1.69 -11.35
N ASN A 57 10.44 -0.50 -10.85
CA ASN A 57 9.46 0.41 -10.30
C ASN A 57 8.54 0.98 -11.38
N VAL A 58 7.32 1.30 -10.98
CA VAL A 58 6.34 1.99 -11.82
C VAL A 58 5.95 3.28 -11.11
N HIS A 59 6.43 4.40 -11.63
CA HIS A 59 6.18 5.71 -11.05
C HIS A 59 6.11 6.77 -12.16
N HIS A 60 5.26 7.78 -12.00
CA HIS A 60 5.09 8.87 -12.98
C HIS A 60 6.30 9.82 -13.01
N ASN A 61 7.04 9.90 -11.90
CA ASN A 61 8.28 10.68 -11.77
C ASN A 61 9.52 9.80 -11.99
N ASP A 62 10.24 10.07 -13.08
CA ASP A 62 11.44 9.32 -13.50
C ASP A 62 12.59 9.38 -12.49
N SER A 63 12.73 10.49 -11.75
CA SER A 63 13.81 10.64 -10.76
C SER A 63 13.60 9.72 -9.56
N ILE A 64 12.34 9.63 -9.09
CA ILE A 64 11.94 8.71 -8.03
C ILE A 64 12.11 7.26 -8.50
N LYS A 65 11.64 6.94 -9.71
CA LYS A 65 11.83 5.62 -10.32
C LYS A 65 13.31 5.23 -10.35
N ALA A 66 14.17 6.09 -10.88
CA ALA A 66 15.61 5.82 -11.02
C ALA A 66 16.28 5.58 -9.66
N THR A 67 15.90 6.34 -8.64
CA THR A 67 16.43 6.20 -7.28
C THR A 67 16.06 4.84 -6.69
N LEU A 68 14.78 4.48 -6.70
CA LEU A 68 14.29 3.21 -6.16
C LEU A 68 14.86 2.01 -6.94
N ASP A 69 14.93 2.12 -8.28
CA ASP A 69 15.51 1.07 -9.12
C ASP A 69 16.99 0.83 -8.80
N SER A 70 17.76 1.89 -8.51
CA SER A 70 19.18 1.78 -8.12
C SER A 70 19.37 1.04 -6.80
N GLU A 71 18.40 1.16 -5.88
CA GLU A 71 18.41 0.48 -4.58
C GLU A 71 17.84 -0.95 -4.66
N LYS A 72 17.42 -1.39 -5.85
CA LYS A 72 16.87 -2.73 -6.14
C LYS A 72 15.65 -3.09 -5.28
N PHE A 73 14.83 -2.09 -4.97
CA PHE A 73 13.53 -2.32 -4.35
C PHE A 73 12.44 -1.45 -4.98
N GLY A 74 11.19 -1.86 -4.79
CA GLY A 74 10.05 -1.10 -5.25
C GLY A 74 8.78 -1.33 -4.44
N ILE A 75 7.84 -0.41 -4.60
CA ILE A 75 6.52 -0.44 -3.97
C ILE A 75 5.48 -0.75 -5.04
N ASP A 76 5.35 0.15 -6.01
CA ASP A 76 4.57 -0.10 -7.21
C ASP A 76 5.52 -0.55 -8.32
N LEU A 77 5.18 -1.65 -8.99
CA LEU A 77 6.17 -2.32 -9.83
C LEU A 77 5.57 -3.07 -11.00
N LYS A 78 6.40 -3.28 -12.00
CA LYS A 78 6.18 -4.27 -13.05
C LYS A 78 6.62 -5.64 -12.53
N PHE A 79 5.71 -6.59 -12.59
CA PHE A 79 5.89 -7.93 -12.04
C PHE A 79 5.84 -8.96 -13.15
N LYS A 80 6.90 -9.76 -13.27
CA LYS A 80 6.97 -10.86 -14.23
C LYS A 80 6.30 -12.09 -13.63
N VAL A 81 5.22 -12.55 -14.23
CA VAL A 81 4.47 -13.72 -13.78
C VAL A 81 5.17 -14.99 -14.28
N GLU A 82 5.49 -15.88 -13.34
CA GLU A 82 6.05 -17.21 -13.63
C GLU A 82 4.98 -18.29 -13.59
N LYS A 83 4.02 -18.17 -12.67
CA LYS A 83 2.94 -19.15 -12.51
C LYS A 83 1.66 -18.49 -12.02
N ILE A 84 0.53 -18.97 -12.55
CA ILE A 84 -0.80 -18.49 -12.20
C ILE A 84 -1.51 -19.60 -11.41
N TYR A 85 -1.84 -19.33 -10.16
CA TYR A 85 -2.67 -20.23 -9.34
C TYR A 85 -4.16 -19.88 -9.44
N LYS A 86 -4.47 -18.59 -9.66
CA LYS A 86 -5.83 -18.10 -9.92
C LYS A 86 -5.81 -16.90 -10.85
N GLY A 87 -6.85 -16.83 -11.68
CA GLY A 87 -7.08 -15.75 -12.64
C GLY A 87 -6.77 -16.22 -14.07
N ASN A 88 -7.04 -15.36 -15.04
CA ASN A 88 -6.69 -15.60 -16.44
C ASN A 88 -5.83 -14.43 -16.92
N LEU A 89 -4.58 -14.71 -17.28
CA LEU A 89 -3.65 -13.74 -17.84
C LEU A 89 -3.23 -14.20 -19.23
N LYS A 90 -3.20 -13.26 -20.17
CA LYS A 90 -2.65 -13.46 -21.52
C LYS A 90 -1.29 -12.76 -21.70
N THR A 91 -0.75 -12.21 -20.62
CA THR A 91 0.46 -11.40 -20.59
C THR A 91 1.47 -12.05 -19.64
N GLU A 92 2.76 -11.84 -19.91
CA GLU A 92 3.84 -12.27 -19.00
C GLU A 92 4.03 -11.30 -17.82
N PHE A 93 3.52 -10.08 -17.95
CA PHE A 93 3.68 -9.02 -16.97
C PHE A 93 2.33 -8.55 -16.44
N VAL A 94 2.31 -8.20 -15.16
CA VAL A 94 1.25 -7.42 -14.52
C VAL A 94 1.86 -6.24 -13.78
N PHE A 95 1.05 -5.24 -13.49
CA PHE A 95 1.46 -4.05 -12.75
C PHE A 95 0.88 -4.12 -11.34
N ILE A 96 1.76 -4.09 -10.35
CA ILE A 96 1.38 -4.13 -8.94
C ILE A 96 1.19 -2.72 -8.44
N ASN A 97 0.00 -2.44 -7.92
CA ASN A 97 -0.35 -1.19 -7.29
C ASN A 97 -0.60 -1.40 -5.80
N GLN A 98 -0.03 -0.53 -4.97
CA GLN A 98 -0.21 -0.53 -3.52
C GLN A 98 -0.69 0.85 -3.00
N PHE A 99 -1.40 1.61 -3.84
CA PHE A 99 -1.96 2.89 -3.43
C PHE A 99 -2.91 2.74 -2.25
N GLU A 100 -3.00 3.78 -1.41
CA GLU A 100 -3.93 3.80 -0.26
C GLU A 100 -3.69 2.66 0.76
N THR A 101 -2.55 1.96 0.69
CA THR A 101 -2.19 0.94 1.69
C THR A 101 -1.55 1.54 2.94
N GLY A 102 -1.16 2.82 2.89
CA GLY A 102 -0.59 3.55 4.03
C GLY A 102 0.61 2.80 4.62
N ASN A 103 0.51 2.41 5.89
CA ASN A 103 1.57 1.67 6.58
C ASN A 103 1.61 0.16 6.24
N CYS A 104 0.72 -0.33 5.37
CA CYS A 104 0.66 -1.72 4.90
C CYS A 104 1.34 -1.94 3.55
N ILE A 105 2.23 -1.04 3.14
CA ILE A 105 3.01 -1.19 1.91
C ILE A 105 3.97 -2.38 2.02
N GLN A 106 4.00 -3.25 1.00
CA GLN A 106 5.06 -4.23 0.82
C GLN A 106 6.22 -3.63 0.02
N ALA A 107 7.41 -3.55 0.61
CA ALA A 107 8.62 -3.32 -0.17
C ALA A 107 9.06 -4.63 -0.84
N PHE A 108 9.17 -4.62 -2.17
CA PHE A 108 9.61 -5.77 -2.97
C PHE A 108 11.07 -5.60 -3.37
N ARG A 109 11.87 -6.65 -3.24
CA ARG A 109 13.25 -6.68 -3.74
C ARG A 109 13.26 -7.22 -5.16
N PHE A 110 14.04 -6.61 -6.03
CA PHE A 110 14.14 -7.06 -7.42
C PHE A 110 14.88 -8.39 -7.53
N GLY A 111 14.40 -9.26 -8.42
CA GLY A 111 14.92 -10.62 -8.59
C GLY A 111 14.39 -11.64 -7.59
N GLU A 112 13.78 -11.21 -6.48
CA GLU A 112 13.15 -12.10 -5.51
C GLU A 112 11.78 -12.60 -5.99
N LYS A 113 11.39 -13.79 -5.52
CA LYS A 113 10.12 -14.42 -5.88
C LYS A 113 9.04 -14.18 -4.85
N TYR A 114 7.87 -13.78 -5.32
CA TYR A 114 6.72 -13.47 -4.48
C TYR A 114 5.46 -14.19 -4.95
N ILE A 115 4.62 -14.56 -3.98
CA ILE A 115 3.21 -14.85 -4.19
C ILE A 115 2.43 -13.56 -3.99
N ILE A 116 1.70 -13.13 -5.01
CA ILE A 116 0.80 -11.98 -4.99
C ILE A 116 -0.63 -12.49 -5.00
N VAL A 117 -1.39 -12.15 -3.96
CA VAL A 117 -2.83 -12.34 -3.89
C VAL A 117 -3.46 -10.97 -4.03
N GLY A 118 -4.22 -10.75 -5.10
CA GLY A 118 -4.67 -9.40 -5.41
C GLY A 118 -6.00 -9.29 -6.14
N THR A 119 -6.49 -8.07 -6.15
CA THR A 119 -7.74 -7.68 -6.82
C THR A 119 -7.41 -6.91 -8.07
N ARG A 120 -8.14 -7.16 -9.17
CA ARG A 120 -7.95 -6.40 -10.40
C ARG A 120 -8.42 -4.96 -10.20
N ILE A 121 -7.63 -4.01 -10.64
CA ILE A 121 -8.08 -2.63 -10.82
C ILE A 121 -8.34 -2.40 -12.31
N GLU A 122 -9.52 -1.92 -12.64
CA GLU A 122 -9.93 -1.52 -14.00
C GLU A 122 -9.92 0.01 -14.16
N LYS A 123 -10.07 0.76 -13.06
CA LYS A 123 -10.07 2.22 -13.09
C LYS A 123 -9.68 2.83 -11.75
N PHE A 124 -9.01 3.97 -11.81
CA PHE A 124 -8.70 4.83 -10.68
C PHE A 124 -9.57 6.10 -10.76
N GLU A 125 -10.30 6.40 -9.69
CA GLU A 125 -11.21 7.55 -9.58
C GLU A 125 -10.60 8.59 -8.63
N ASN A 126 -10.22 9.74 -9.19
CA ASN A 126 -9.72 10.86 -8.39
C ASN A 126 -10.88 11.56 -7.68
N LEU A 127 -10.87 11.56 -6.34
CA LEU A 127 -11.87 12.23 -5.52
C LEU A 127 -11.38 13.54 -4.88
N ARG A 128 -10.15 13.99 -5.20
CA ARG A 128 -9.59 15.27 -4.74
C ARG A 128 -10.42 16.51 -5.11
N PRO A 129 -11.06 16.61 -6.30
CA PRO A 129 -11.90 17.78 -6.61
C PRO A 129 -13.08 17.95 -5.63
N PHE A 130 -13.56 16.85 -5.02
CA PHE A 130 -14.58 16.90 -3.98
C PHE A 130 -14.05 17.45 -2.66
N SER A 131 -12.80 17.16 -2.28
CA SER A 131 -12.23 17.71 -1.05
C SER A 131 -11.93 19.20 -1.20
N GLU A 132 -11.37 19.64 -2.33
CA GLU A 132 -11.05 21.07 -2.53
C GLU A 132 -12.30 21.96 -2.69
N ALA A 133 -13.38 21.48 -3.29
CA ALA A 133 -14.65 22.23 -3.40
C ALA A 133 -15.32 22.44 -2.02
N VAL A 134 -15.19 21.48 -1.10
CA VAL A 134 -15.68 21.61 0.29
C VAL A 134 -14.94 22.71 1.07
N TYR A 135 -13.69 23.02 0.71
CA TYR A 135 -12.90 24.06 1.38
C TYR A 135 -13.02 25.46 0.77
N LYS A 136 -13.58 25.60 -0.45
CA LYS A 136 -13.62 26.89 -1.17
C LYS A 136 -14.89 27.72 -0.96
N GLU A 137 -15.95 27.14 -0.41
CA GLU A 137 -17.12 27.92 -0.01
C GLU A 137 -17.01 28.30 1.47
N ASP A 138 -16.84 29.58 1.77
CA ASP A 138 -16.81 30.18 3.13
C ASP A 138 -18.11 29.98 3.94
N LYS A 139 -19.03 29.13 3.47
CA LYS A 139 -20.08 28.57 4.29
C LYS A 139 -19.49 27.34 4.96
N ILE A 140 -19.07 27.52 6.21
CA ILE A 140 -18.92 26.44 7.18
C ILE A 140 -20.29 25.76 7.26
N PHE A 141 -20.57 24.82 6.36
CA PHE A 141 -21.46 23.74 6.68
C PHE A 141 -20.87 23.15 7.96
N GLU A 142 -21.66 23.16 9.04
CA GLU A 142 -21.42 22.30 10.21
C GLU A 142 -20.76 21.06 9.70
N THR A 143 -19.52 20.80 10.15
CA THR A 143 -18.70 19.67 9.75
C THR A 143 -19.62 18.48 9.50
N VAL A 144 -19.99 18.26 8.23
CA VAL A 144 -20.66 17.04 7.83
C VAL A 144 -19.53 16.09 8.04
N ALA A 145 -19.53 15.44 9.22
CA ALA A 145 -18.46 14.59 9.69
C ALA A 145 -18.03 13.82 8.46
N SER A 146 -16.83 14.13 7.94
CA SER A 146 -16.37 13.55 6.69
C SER A 146 -16.63 12.07 6.88
N PRO A 147 -17.50 11.45 6.05
CA PRO A 147 -17.97 10.10 6.33
C PRO A 147 -16.70 9.30 6.60
N PRO A 148 -16.64 8.56 7.74
CA PRO A 148 -15.40 7.98 8.23
C PRO A 148 -14.70 7.35 7.02
N PRO A 149 -13.40 7.63 6.82
CA PRO A 149 -12.68 7.15 5.64
C PRO A 149 -13.05 5.68 5.47
N PRO A 150 -13.52 5.26 4.28
CA PRO A 150 -14.01 3.91 4.09
C PRO A 150 -12.94 2.95 4.63
N PRO A 151 -13.34 1.90 5.38
CA PRO A 151 -12.40 0.97 5.99
C PRO A 151 -11.41 0.52 4.91
N ILE A 152 -10.10 0.67 5.18
CA ILE A 152 -8.95 0.35 4.32
C ILE A 152 -9.37 -0.52 3.13
N GLY A 153 -9.69 0.14 2.02
CA GLY A 153 -10.50 -0.50 0.99
C GLY A 153 -11.26 0.48 0.13
N GLY A 154 -10.56 1.44 -0.48
CA GLY A 154 -11.09 2.27 -1.59
C GLY A 154 -11.49 1.48 -2.84
N LEU A 155 -11.61 0.15 -2.76
CA LEU A 155 -12.02 -0.73 -3.85
C LEU A 155 -13.54 -0.93 -3.83
N THR A 156 -14.25 -0.15 -4.63
CA THR A 156 -15.64 -0.46 -4.99
C THR A 156 -15.63 -1.16 -6.35
N ILE A 157 -15.75 -2.49 -6.35
CA ILE A 157 -15.82 -3.36 -7.56
C ILE A 157 -14.83 -2.92 -8.65
N ARG A 158 -13.56 -3.32 -8.50
CA ARG A 158 -12.46 -3.06 -9.47
C ARG A 158 -12.16 -1.59 -9.78
N LYS A 159 -12.81 -0.66 -9.09
CA LYS A 159 -12.46 0.77 -9.12
C LYS A 159 -11.78 1.15 -7.83
N MET A 160 -10.63 1.80 -7.94
CA MET A 160 -9.91 2.35 -6.81
C MET A 160 -10.24 3.83 -6.66
N LYS A 161 -10.83 4.19 -5.52
CA LYS A 161 -11.06 5.58 -5.13
C LYS A 161 -9.79 6.13 -4.51
N CYS A 162 -9.26 7.20 -5.09
CA CYS A 162 -8.03 7.85 -4.68
C CYS A 162 -8.36 9.16 -3.96
N TYR A 163 -8.03 9.23 -2.68
CA TYR A 163 -8.29 10.39 -1.83
C TYR A 163 -6.98 11.15 -1.60
N ASN A 164 -6.96 12.45 -1.90
CA ASN A 164 -5.78 13.29 -1.71
C ASN A 164 -4.53 12.84 -2.50
N ILE A 165 -4.72 12.07 -3.58
CA ILE A 165 -3.65 11.67 -4.50
C ILE A 165 -3.49 12.71 -5.61
N GLU A 166 -2.25 12.89 -6.07
CA GLU A 166 -1.92 13.76 -7.21
C GLU A 166 -2.63 13.28 -8.50
N MET A 167 -3.16 14.23 -9.27
CA MET A 167 -3.92 13.93 -10.48
C MET A 167 -3.07 13.19 -11.52
N GLU A 168 -1.81 13.60 -11.69
CA GLU A 168 -0.85 12.98 -12.61
C GLU A 168 -0.60 11.51 -12.27
N LEU A 169 -0.54 11.17 -10.98
CA LEU A 169 -0.39 9.79 -10.53
C LEU A 169 -1.64 8.97 -10.88
N VAL A 170 -2.85 9.50 -10.67
CA VAL A 170 -4.09 8.83 -11.04
C VAL A 170 -4.20 8.62 -12.56
N GLU A 171 -3.83 9.63 -13.35
CA GLU A 171 -3.82 9.55 -14.82
C GLU A 171 -2.80 8.52 -15.33
N HIS A 172 -1.60 8.50 -14.75
CA HIS A 172 -0.57 7.52 -15.05
C HIS A 172 -1.09 6.08 -14.87
N TRP A 173 -1.76 5.80 -13.76
CA TRP A 173 -2.29 4.47 -13.48
C TRP A 173 -3.51 4.10 -14.31
N ASN A 174 -4.37 5.06 -14.65
CA ASN A 174 -5.45 4.82 -15.61
C ASN A 174 -4.90 4.44 -16.99
N LYS A 175 -3.86 5.14 -17.48
CA LYS A 175 -3.21 4.81 -18.76
C LYS A 175 -2.63 3.39 -18.79
N ILE A 176 -2.07 2.94 -17.67
CA ILE A 176 -1.63 1.54 -17.51
C ILE A 176 -2.84 0.61 -17.54
N ALA A 177 -3.87 0.87 -16.72
CA ALA A 177 -5.05 0.01 -16.60
C ALA A 177 -5.87 -0.14 -17.90
N GLU A 178 -5.78 0.82 -18.83
CA GLU A 178 -6.40 0.75 -20.16
C GLU A 178 -5.84 -0.40 -21.02
N ASN A 179 -4.56 -0.70 -20.89
CA ASN A 179 -3.83 -1.60 -21.80
C ASN A 179 -3.27 -2.84 -21.09
N GLU A 180 -3.06 -2.73 -19.78
CA GLU A 180 -2.33 -3.70 -18.98
C GLU A 180 -3.16 -4.15 -17.77
N ILE A 181 -2.77 -5.28 -17.19
CA ILE A 181 -3.43 -5.80 -16.00
C ILE A 181 -2.80 -5.18 -14.76
N VAL A 182 -3.60 -4.37 -14.05
CA VAL A 182 -3.23 -3.81 -12.76
C VAL A 182 -3.82 -4.64 -11.63
N VAL A 183 -2.98 -5.05 -10.69
CA VAL A 183 -3.33 -5.85 -9.53
C VAL A 183 -3.03 -5.05 -8.27
N TYR A 184 -4.08 -4.79 -7.48
CA TYR A 184 -3.97 -4.24 -6.16
C TYR A 184 -3.51 -5.30 -5.16
N THR A 185 -2.53 -4.97 -4.33
CA THR A 185 -2.08 -5.82 -3.21
C THR A 185 -1.53 -4.97 -2.05
N ASN A 186 -1.15 -5.61 -0.96
CA ASN A 186 -0.44 -5.00 0.17
C ASN A 186 0.47 -6.02 0.88
N GLN A 187 1.10 -5.64 1.99
CA GLN A 187 1.94 -6.50 2.83
C GLN A 187 1.24 -7.77 3.35
N CYS A 188 -0.06 -7.71 3.60
CA CYS A 188 -0.82 -8.85 4.11
C CYS A 188 -1.34 -9.79 3.01
N SER A 189 -1.14 -9.43 1.74
CA SER A 189 -1.54 -10.23 0.58
C SER A 189 -0.39 -10.48 -0.39
N SER A 190 0.84 -10.18 0.03
CA SER A 190 2.07 -10.40 -0.72
C SER A 190 3.06 -11.16 0.15
N PHE A 191 3.59 -12.28 -0.33
CA PHE A 191 4.43 -13.16 0.46
C PHE A 191 5.68 -13.54 -0.32
N TYR A 192 6.83 -13.62 0.34
CA TYR A 192 7.98 -14.31 -0.26
C TYR A 192 7.58 -15.76 -0.60
N ALA A 193 7.93 -16.22 -1.80
CA ALA A 193 7.54 -17.55 -2.27
C ALA A 193 8.03 -18.66 -1.33
N GLU A 194 9.24 -18.50 -0.78
CA GLU A 194 9.86 -19.46 0.14
C GLU A 194 9.40 -19.37 1.59
N SER A 195 8.62 -18.33 1.94
CA SER A 195 8.07 -18.18 3.29
C SER A 195 7.06 -19.29 3.61
N THR A 196 6.80 -19.50 4.90
CA THR A 196 5.76 -20.42 5.38
C THR A 196 4.40 -20.14 4.73
N TYR A 197 4.04 -18.86 4.58
CA TYR A 197 2.78 -18.46 3.95
C TYR A 197 2.80 -18.63 2.42
N GLY A 198 3.88 -18.29 1.74
CA GLY A 198 4.04 -18.53 0.30
C GLY A 198 3.85 -20.00 -0.06
N LYS A 199 4.42 -20.90 0.75
CA LYS A 199 4.28 -22.36 0.59
C LYS A 199 2.87 -22.90 0.75
N TYR A 200 1.92 -22.14 1.31
CA TYR A 200 0.52 -22.56 1.35
C TYR A 200 -0.20 -22.43 0.01
N PHE A 201 0.32 -21.59 -0.91
CA PHE A 201 -0.25 -21.42 -2.25
C PHE A 201 0.39 -22.35 -3.29
N SER A 202 1.59 -22.86 -3.01
CA SER A 202 2.38 -23.69 -3.93
C SER A 202 2.06 -25.19 -3.88
N LYS A 203 1.08 -25.63 -3.08
CA LYS A 203 0.67 -27.03 -2.92
C LYS A 203 -0.64 -27.31 -3.65
#